data_AF-A0A024G844-F1
#
_entry.id   AF-A0A024G844-F1
#
_cell.length_a   1.000
_cell.length_b   1.000
_cell.length_c   1.000
_cell.angle_alpha   90.00
_cell.angle_beta   90.00
_cell.angle_gamma   90.00
#
_symmetry.space_group_name_H-M   'P 1'
#
loop_
_entity.id
_entity.type
_entity.pdbx_description
1 polymer ?
#
loop_
_entity_poly.entity_id
_entity_poly.type
_entity_poly.pdbx_seq_one_letter_code
_entity_poly.pdbx_strand_id
1 'polypeptide(L)'
;MKPNQNEQQVVKLIQVLRQRDYDLDFEQIITRDSDSGYTGERISDPDTVDTFDDITLTSCDLFALRDSNNEQTVLHLACKKGHSDILRCLVELPEASAYVNQGDRRGNTALHFAASCQKLSRAIKMIQILLKLGADPNAHNIHNLTPLATHLLTVKVDDISLVREYVYQLNSESDPSSLNRLVGSTDTTYLHLAIERDRMEIASFLVANGACVNIPDGKSLMVSDIVSKKQLIKLISVMKEGQQTPQSHASRTHCKVCRNELDECALHDCYLCGRPVCTWCSMGENDWKTKEEKAIEMLLLTQTNAFKDVAGSRLCVVCITVLTRKEKHKKEREEFMMKLYGCSAF
;
A
#
# COMPACT_ATOMS: atom_id res chain seq x y z
N MET A 1 30.77 20.44 32.44
CA MET A 1 31.09 19.93 31.08
C MET A 1 30.22 20.67 30.10
N LYS A 2 30.73 21.10 28.94
CA LYS A 2 29.87 21.76 27.93
C LYS A 2 28.87 20.71 27.41
N PRO A 3 27.55 20.97 27.43
CA PRO A 3 26.59 20.00 26.93
C PRO A 3 26.88 19.70 25.47
N ASN A 4 26.84 18.42 25.12
CA ASN A 4 27.13 17.94 23.78
C ASN A 4 26.16 18.60 22.79
N GLN A 5 26.58 18.88 21.56
CA GLN A 5 25.73 19.60 20.58
C GLN A 5 24.36 18.90 20.38
N ASN A 6 24.34 17.58 20.52
CA ASN A 6 23.14 16.75 20.46
C ASN A 6 22.21 16.94 21.67
N GLU A 7 22.75 17.09 22.88
CA GLU A 7 21.97 17.32 24.11
C GLU A 7 21.26 18.69 24.03
N GLN A 8 21.96 19.72 23.55
CA GLN A 8 21.35 21.03 23.31
C GLN A 8 20.23 20.98 22.27
N GLN A 9 20.36 20.13 21.25
CA GLN A 9 19.33 19.94 20.22
C GLN A 9 18.10 19.22 20.78
N VAL A 10 18.30 18.21 21.63
CA VAL A 10 17.22 17.47 22.32
C VAL A 10 16.43 18.40 23.24
N VAL A 11 17.09 19.22 24.06
CA VAL A 11 16.41 20.17 24.97
C VAL A 11 15.56 21.18 24.20
N LYS A 12 16.09 21.76 23.12
CA LYS A 12 15.32 22.68 22.26
C LYS A 12 14.12 21.98 21.63
N LEU A 13 14.28 20.74 21.20
CA LEU A 13 13.20 19.97 20.60
C LEU A 13 12.09 19.70 21.61
N ILE A 14 12.42 19.37 22.85
CA ILE A 14 11.45 19.17 23.94
C ILE A 14 10.66 20.44 24.20
N GLN A 15 11.30 21.61 24.23
CA GLN A 15 10.61 22.89 24.36
C GLN A 15 9.59 23.11 23.23
N VAL A 16 9.98 22.81 21.98
CA VAL A 16 9.08 22.90 20.82
C VAL A 16 7.94 21.88 20.91
N LEU A 17 8.19 20.67 21.40
CA LEU A 17 7.16 19.64 21.60
C LEU A 17 6.12 20.09 22.63
N ARG A 18 6.56 20.68 23.76
CA ARG A 18 5.66 21.27 24.77
C ARG A 18 4.83 22.41 24.20
N GLN A 19 5.45 23.34 23.47
CA GLN A 19 4.74 24.45 22.81
C GLN A 19 3.72 24.00 21.75
N ARG A 20 3.87 22.79 21.21
CA ARG A 20 2.96 22.21 20.21
C ARG A 20 2.00 21.18 20.82
N ASP A 21 1.79 21.22 22.12
CA ASP A 21 0.85 20.40 22.90
C ASP A 21 1.05 18.89 22.70
N TYR A 22 2.30 18.43 22.69
CA TYR A 22 2.59 17.00 22.71
C TYR A 22 2.35 16.47 24.13
N ASP A 23 1.31 15.65 24.27
CA ASP A 23 0.94 14.96 25.51
C ASP A 23 1.90 13.79 25.75
N LEU A 24 3.12 14.10 26.17
CA LEU A 24 4.16 13.13 26.53
C LEU A 24 4.32 13.14 28.05
N ASP A 25 4.35 11.96 28.64
CA ASP A 25 4.53 11.80 30.08
C ASP A 25 6.02 11.91 30.45
N PHE A 26 6.43 13.11 30.84
CA PHE A 26 7.81 13.39 31.26
C PHE A 26 8.13 12.87 32.68
N GLU A 27 7.15 12.43 33.47
CA GLU A 27 7.37 11.90 34.82
C GLU A 27 8.06 10.52 34.81
N GLN A 28 7.88 9.74 33.73
CA GLN A 28 8.49 8.41 33.58
C GLN A 28 10.03 8.41 33.53
N ILE A 29 10.63 9.57 33.23
CA ILE A 29 12.10 9.74 33.27
C ILE A 29 12.57 9.84 34.73
N ILE A 30 11.75 10.38 35.62
CA ILE A 30 12.09 10.65 37.03
C ILE A 30 12.11 9.36 37.86
N THR A 31 11.30 8.35 37.50
CA THR A 31 11.08 7.15 38.32
C THR A 31 12.04 5.98 38.06
N ARG A 32 12.97 6.07 37.11
CA ARG A 32 13.89 4.96 36.78
C ARG A 32 14.99 4.72 37.81
N ASP A 33 15.25 5.67 38.71
CA ASP A 33 16.42 5.63 39.60
C ASP A 33 16.14 5.18 41.05
N SER A 34 14.96 4.64 41.38
CA SER A 34 14.76 4.11 42.74
C SER A 34 15.51 2.79 43.02
N ASP A 35 16.04 2.10 42.00
CA ASP A 35 16.72 0.80 42.17
C ASP A 35 18.20 0.75 41.71
N SER A 36 18.73 1.79 41.06
CA SER A 36 20.17 1.88 40.75
C SER A 36 20.78 3.11 41.42
N GLY A 37 21.56 2.89 42.48
CA GLY A 37 22.16 3.90 43.34
C GLY A 37 23.15 4.86 42.66
N TYR A 38 22.66 5.71 41.76
CA TYR A 38 23.36 6.86 41.22
C TYR A 38 22.90 8.12 41.95
N THR A 39 23.81 8.73 42.70
CA THR A 39 23.59 10.01 43.40
C THR A 39 23.83 11.16 42.42
N GLY A 40 22.85 11.45 41.58
CA GLY A 40 22.76 12.71 40.82
C GLY A 40 21.60 13.54 41.37
N GLU A 41 21.87 14.78 41.79
CA GLU A 41 20.88 15.65 42.40
C GLU A 41 19.84 16.18 41.39
N ARG A 42 18.56 16.03 41.77
CA ARG A 42 17.36 16.83 41.44
C ARG A 42 16.92 17.00 39.97
N ILE A 43 15.72 16.47 39.69
CA ILE A 43 14.75 17.09 38.78
C ILE A 43 13.62 17.66 39.66
N SER A 44 13.44 18.97 39.64
CA SER A 44 12.21 19.64 40.08
C SER A 44 11.19 19.60 38.94
N ASP A 45 9.91 19.53 39.31
CA ASP A 45 8.73 19.55 38.46
C ASP A 45 8.97 20.39 37.17
N PRO A 46 8.75 19.87 35.96
CA PRO A 46 9.05 20.60 34.73
C PRO A 46 8.25 21.89 34.54
N ASP A 47 7.20 22.09 35.35
CA ASP A 47 6.40 23.31 35.45
C ASP A 47 6.96 24.33 36.47
N THR A 48 8.02 23.97 37.22
CA THR A 48 8.64 24.77 38.29
C THR A 48 10.08 25.22 38.01
N VAL A 49 10.71 24.74 36.93
CA VAL A 49 12.13 25.03 36.62
C VAL A 49 12.25 26.09 35.52
N ASP A 50 12.66 27.29 35.91
CA ASP A 50 12.84 28.46 35.03
C ASP A 50 14.17 28.43 34.24
N THR A 51 15.11 27.55 34.64
CA THR A 51 16.46 27.47 34.06
C THR A 51 16.76 26.07 33.54
N PHE A 52 16.73 25.92 32.22
CA PHE A 52 16.91 24.68 31.44
C PHE A 52 18.35 24.10 31.44
N ASP A 53 19.21 24.50 32.37
CA ASP A 53 20.62 24.10 32.40
C ASP A 53 20.86 22.71 33.02
N ASP A 54 19.88 22.13 33.74
CA ASP A 54 20.04 20.87 34.50
C ASP A 54 19.39 19.62 33.85
N ILE A 55 18.79 19.73 32.66
CA ILE A 55 18.15 18.59 31.99
C ILE A 55 19.16 17.87 31.07
N THR A 56 19.83 16.84 31.58
CA THR A 56 20.63 15.92 30.76
C THR A 56 19.75 14.83 30.14
N LEU A 57 18.88 15.20 29.20
CA LEU A 57 18.04 14.24 28.45
C LEU A 57 18.80 13.73 27.22
N THR A 58 18.92 12.41 27.10
CA THR A 58 19.50 11.79 25.91
C THR A 58 18.45 11.64 24.80
N SER A 59 18.91 11.40 23.55
CA SER A 59 18.04 11.02 22.42
C SER A 59 17.21 9.78 22.74
N CYS A 60 17.81 8.79 23.41
CA CYS A 60 17.12 7.56 23.85
C CYS A 60 15.96 7.87 24.80
N ASP A 61 16.15 8.76 25.77
CA ASP A 61 15.10 9.12 26.73
C ASP A 61 13.91 9.79 26.03
N LEU A 62 14.19 10.69 25.08
CA LEU A 62 13.14 11.33 24.27
C LEU A 62 12.31 10.32 23.47
N PHE A 63 12.95 9.33 22.84
CA PHE A 63 12.23 8.30 22.08
C PHE A 63 11.54 7.26 22.96
N ALA A 64 11.99 7.09 24.22
CA ALA A 64 11.36 6.22 25.20
C ALA A 64 10.08 6.83 25.79
N LEU A 65 9.89 8.15 25.73
CA LEU A 65 8.66 8.81 26.17
C LEU A 65 7.41 8.28 25.47
N ARG A 66 6.30 8.24 26.21
CA ARG A 66 4.99 7.75 25.76
C ARG A 66 3.88 8.69 26.24
N ASP A 67 2.77 8.75 25.49
CA ASP A 67 1.52 9.29 26.04
C ASP A 67 0.88 8.28 27.02
N SER A 68 0.23 8.79 28.06
CA SER A 68 -0.41 7.96 29.10
C SER A 68 -1.65 7.23 28.59
N ASN A 69 -2.28 7.75 27.54
CA ASN A 69 -3.56 7.26 27.05
C ASN A 69 -3.41 6.12 26.03
N ASN A 70 -2.45 6.21 25.11
CA ASN A 70 -2.32 5.32 23.95
C ASN A 70 -0.94 4.71 23.79
N GLU A 71 -0.01 4.93 24.71
CA GLU A 71 1.40 4.52 24.62
C GLU A 71 2.07 5.00 23.31
N GLN A 72 1.76 6.22 22.86
CA GLN A 72 2.28 6.84 21.64
C GLN A 72 3.63 7.48 21.88
N THR A 73 4.65 7.04 21.13
CA THR A 73 5.95 7.72 21.07
C THR A 73 5.87 9.10 20.42
N VAL A 74 6.92 9.90 20.57
CA VAL A 74 7.07 11.18 19.87
C VAL A 74 6.94 11.07 18.34
N LEU A 75 7.40 9.95 17.75
CA LEU A 75 7.27 9.69 16.30
C LEU A 75 5.81 9.47 15.90
N HIS A 76 5.02 8.76 16.70
CA HIS A 76 3.58 8.58 16.49
C HIS A 76 2.86 9.92 16.50
N LEU A 77 3.11 10.73 17.54
CA LEU A 77 2.47 12.04 17.71
C LEU A 77 2.83 12.99 16.57
N ALA A 78 4.08 13.01 16.12
CA ALA A 78 4.51 13.79 14.95
C ALA A 78 3.77 13.41 13.68
N CYS A 79 3.58 12.10 13.44
CA CYS A 79 2.85 11.61 12.28
C CYS A 79 1.35 11.89 12.38
N LYS A 80 0.75 11.67 13.56
CA LYS A 80 -0.67 11.91 13.86
C LYS A 80 -1.06 13.39 13.66
N LYS A 81 -0.21 14.32 14.12
CA LYS A 81 -0.41 15.76 13.91
C LYS A 81 0.00 16.25 12.51
N GLY A 82 0.68 15.41 11.72
CA GLY A 82 1.16 15.77 10.38
C GLY A 82 2.27 16.83 10.42
N HIS A 83 3.15 16.77 11.43
CA HIS A 83 4.28 17.67 11.63
C HIS A 83 5.55 17.10 10.98
N SER A 84 5.61 17.15 9.64
CA SER A 84 6.75 16.63 8.87
C SER A 84 8.08 17.35 9.14
N ASP A 85 8.00 18.59 9.63
CA ASP A 85 9.14 19.40 10.09
C ASP A 85 9.74 18.83 11.38
N ILE A 86 8.90 18.57 12.39
CA ILE A 86 9.35 17.95 13.65
C ILE A 86 9.88 16.55 13.39
N LEU A 87 9.19 15.78 12.56
CA LEU A 87 9.65 14.44 12.21
C LEU A 87 11.05 14.47 11.61
N ARG A 88 11.37 15.46 10.76
CA ARG A 88 12.72 15.63 10.19
C ARG A 88 13.77 15.88 11.28
N CYS A 89 13.48 16.77 12.22
CA CYS A 89 14.39 17.06 13.34
C CYS A 89 14.57 15.83 14.25
N LEU A 90 13.52 15.03 14.45
CA LEU A 90 13.59 13.80 15.25
C LEU A 90 14.47 12.74 14.58
N VAL A 91 14.32 12.50 13.28
CA VAL A 91 15.10 11.44 12.60
C VAL A 91 16.59 11.77 12.42
N GLU A 92 16.97 13.04 12.58
CA GLU A 92 18.37 13.48 12.60
C GLU A 92 19.06 13.17 13.94
N LEU A 93 18.30 12.87 14.99
CA LEU A 93 18.86 12.48 16.28
C LEU A 93 19.45 11.07 16.24
N PRO A 94 20.49 10.80 17.03
CA PRO A 94 21.02 9.46 17.22
C PRO A 94 19.93 8.47 17.69
N GLU A 95 20.14 7.18 17.39
CA GLU A 95 19.25 6.06 17.75
C GLU A 95 17.81 6.10 17.20
N ALA A 96 17.40 7.11 16.42
CA ALA A 96 16.02 7.22 15.92
C ALA A 96 15.53 5.97 15.17
N SER A 97 16.42 5.29 14.44
CA SER A 97 16.11 4.04 13.71
C SER A 97 15.74 2.87 14.63
N ALA A 98 16.23 2.83 15.86
CA ALA A 98 15.87 1.77 16.81
C ALA A 98 14.42 1.89 17.31
N TYR A 99 13.80 3.07 17.18
CA TYR A 99 12.47 3.36 17.71
C TYR A 99 11.39 3.48 16.61
N VAL A 100 11.76 3.43 15.33
CA VAL A 100 10.84 3.69 14.20
C VAL A 100 9.70 2.66 14.07
N ASN A 101 9.97 1.42 14.49
CA ASN A 101 9.03 0.29 14.40
C ASN A 101 8.29 -0.01 15.71
N GLN A 102 8.46 0.82 16.74
CA GLN A 102 7.70 0.65 17.98
C GLN A 102 6.22 0.89 17.73
N GLY A 103 5.38 0.00 18.26
CA GLY A 103 3.94 0.15 18.22
C GLY A 103 3.42 0.97 19.39
N ASP A 104 2.30 1.64 19.19
CA ASP A 104 1.45 2.16 20.28
C ASP A 104 0.71 1.02 21.00
N ARG A 105 -0.20 1.34 21.94
CA ARG A 105 -1.02 0.37 22.69
C ARG A 105 -1.84 -0.57 21.79
N ARG A 106 -2.11 -0.16 20.55
CA ARG A 106 -2.83 -0.95 19.53
C ARG A 106 -1.89 -1.51 18.47
N GLY A 107 -0.58 -1.49 18.70
CA GLY A 107 0.44 -1.96 17.76
C GLY A 107 0.56 -1.10 16.50
N ASN A 108 -0.03 0.11 16.46
CA ASN A 108 0.18 1.00 15.32
C ASN A 108 1.57 1.61 15.43
N THR A 109 2.38 1.45 14.38
CA THR A 109 3.67 2.13 14.26
C THR A 109 3.50 3.57 13.77
N ALA A 110 4.56 4.39 13.83
CA ALA A 110 4.55 5.76 13.30
C ALA A 110 4.11 5.80 11.82
N LEU A 111 4.44 4.75 11.05
CA LEU A 111 4.07 4.64 9.64
C LEU A 111 2.55 4.49 9.43
N HIS A 112 1.83 3.82 10.35
CA HIS A 112 0.36 3.75 10.32
C HIS A 112 -0.27 5.14 10.44
N PHE A 113 0.22 5.96 11.38
CA PHE A 113 -0.27 7.33 11.55
C PHE A 113 0.05 8.21 10.35
N ALA A 114 1.26 8.09 9.79
CA ALA A 114 1.64 8.82 8.59
C ALA A 114 0.73 8.48 7.40
N ALA A 115 0.38 7.20 7.25
CA ALA A 115 -0.53 6.69 6.21
C ALA A 115 -1.97 7.22 6.35
N SER A 116 -2.42 7.45 7.59
CA SER A 116 -3.73 8.01 7.92
C SER A 116 -3.81 9.55 7.89
N CYS A 117 -2.68 10.22 7.62
CA CYS A 117 -2.62 11.68 7.68
C CYS A 117 -3.49 12.32 6.58
N GLN A 118 -4.39 13.24 6.98
CA GLN A 118 -5.34 13.86 6.05
C GLN A 118 -4.66 14.71 4.97
N LYS A 119 -3.50 15.31 5.26
CA LYS A 119 -2.76 16.15 4.33
C LYS A 119 -1.80 15.32 3.53
N LEU A 120 -2.23 14.89 2.34
CA LEU A 120 -1.48 13.99 1.45
C LEU A 120 -0.02 14.43 1.20
N SER A 121 0.23 15.72 0.95
CA SER A 121 1.59 16.23 0.72
C SER A 121 2.52 16.11 1.93
N ARG A 122 1.96 16.13 3.15
CA ARG A 122 2.71 15.87 4.38
C ARG A 122 2.84 14.37 4.64
N ALA A 123 1.78 13.60 4.39
CA ALA A 123 1.78 12.15 4.50
C ALA A 123 2.91 11.52 3.68
N ILE A 124 3.04 11.89 2.40
CA ILE A 124 4.10 11.40 1.50
C ILE A 124 5.49 11.71 2.08
N LYS A 125 5.73 12.95 2.52
CA LYS A 125 7.02 13.32 3.11
C LYS A 125 7.33 12.52 4.37
N MET A 126 6.35 12.30 5.23
CA MET A 126 6.54 11.52 6.46
C MET A 126 6.80 10.04 6.16
N ILE A 127 6.06 9.45 5.23
CA ILE A 127 6.29 8.07 4.77
C ILE A 127 7.70 7.91 4.22
N GLN A 128 8.14 8.81 3.33
CA GLN A 128 9.49 8.78 2.77
C GLN A 128 10.58 8.90 3.84
N ILE A 129 10.37 9.74 4.86
CA ILE A 129 11.30 9.87 5.98
C ILE A 129 11.37 8.57 6.79
N LEU A 130 10.21 8.01 7.17
CA LEU A 130 10.12 6.81 7.99
C LEU A 130 10.69 5.58 7.27
N LEU A 131 10.36 5.38 6.00
CA LEU A 131 10.87 4.25 5.21
C LEU A 131 12.39 4.33 5.04
N LYS A 132 12.95 5.53 4.81
CA LYS A 132 14.42 5.73 4.80
C LYS A 132 15.09 5.42 6.13
N LEU A 133 14.36 5.55 7.24
CA LEU A 133 14.85 5.23 8.58
C LEU A 133 14.72 3.72 8.91
N GLY A 134 14.19 2.90 8.00
CA GLY A 134 13.99 1.48 8.21
C GLY A 134 12.63 1.12 8.83
N ALA A 135 11.61 1.96 8.68
CA ALA A 135 10.25 1.60 9.04
C ALA A 135 9.76 0.42 8.20
N ASP A 136 9.17 -0.59 8.84
CA ASP A 136 8.60 -1.76 8.18
C ASP A 136 7.25 -1.38 7.51
N PRO A 137 7.16 -1.39 6.16
CA PRO A 137 5.93 -1.09 5.44
C PRO A 137 4.85 -2.16 5.63
N ASN A 138 5.21 -3.34 6.15
CA ASN A 138 4.36 -4.49 6.35
C ASN A 138 4.04 -4.76 7.83
N ALA A 139 4.40 -3.86 8.74
CA ALA A 139 4.07 -3.98 10.16
C ALA A 139 2.55 -4.09 10.36
N HIS A 140 2.09 -4.97 11.24
CA HIS A 140 0.66 -5.15 11.51
C HIS A 140 0.31 -4.62 12.89
N ASN A 141 -0.81 -3.88 12.97
CA ASN A 141 -1.42 -3.52 14.25
C ASN A 141 -2.29 -4.66 14.82
N ILE A 142 -2.95 -4.44 15.97
CA ILE A 142 -3.82 -5.44 16.61
C ILE A 142 -5.02 -5.88 15.75
N HIS A 143 -5.35 -5.11 14.70
CA HIS A 143 -6.41 -5.45 13.75
C HIS A 143 -5.88 -6.11 12.49
N ASN A 144 -4.61 -6.55 12.49
CA ASN A 144 -3.93 -7.08 11.32
C ASN A 144 -3.90 -6.11 10.12
N LEU A 145 -3.99 -4.80 10.38
CA LEU A 145 -3.89 -3.78 9.34
C LEU A 145 -2.44 -3.37 9.19
N THR A 146 -1.99 -3.27 7.95
CA THR A 146 -0.72 -2.62 7.60
C THR A 146 -0.90 -1.11 7.47
N PRO A 147 0.18 -0.32 7.38
CA PRO A 147 0.10 1.10 7.06
C PRO A 147 -0.65 1.36 5.75
N LEU A 148 -0.42 0.56 4.71
CA LEU A 148 -1.15 0.69 3.44
C LEU A 148 -2.64 0.38 3.61
N ALA A 149 -3.01 -0.67 4.37
CA ALA A 149 -4.42 -0.98 4.65
C ALA A 149 -5.10 0.18 5.40
N THR A 150 -4.39 0.75 6.38
CA THR A 150 -4.86 1.90 7.16
C THR A 150 -5.10 3.13 6.28
N HIS A 151 -4.23 3.38 5.29
CA HIS A 151 -4.45 4.42 4.30
C HIS A 151 -5.74 4.18 3.50
N LEU A 152 -5.90 2.98 2.93
CA LEU A 152 -7.09 2.64 2.13
C LEU A 152 -8.39 2.76 2.92
N LEU A 153 -8.35 2.49 4.22
CA LEU A 153 -9.50 2.65 5.13
C LEU A 153 -9.79 4.11 5.51
N THR A 154 -8.85 5.03 5.36
CA THR A 154 -9.01 6.43 5.81
C THR A 154 -9.03 7.43 4.67
N VAL A 155 -8.64 7.01 3.47
CA VAL A 155 -8.51 7.87 2.29
C VAL A 155 -9.86 8.42 1.83
N LYS A 156 -9.96 9.76 1.80
CA LYS A 156 -11.16 10.48 1.35
C LYS A 156 -11.15 10.79 -0.15
N VAL A 157 -9.97 10.93 -0.73
CA VAL A 157 -9.76 11.32 -2.13
C VAL A 157 -9.17 10.14 -2.89
N ASP A 158 -9.68 9.83 -4.08
CA ASP A 158 -9.16 8.75 -4.93
C ASP A 158 -7.84 9.18 -5.60
N ASP A 159 -6.78 9.25 -4.80
CA ASP A 159 -5.43 9.67 -5.21
C ASP A 159 -4.42 8.53 -5.07
N ILE A 160 -3.65 8.32 -6.14
CA ILE A 160 -2.69 7.20 -6.26
C ILE A 160 -1.30 7.53 -5.71
N SER A 161 -1.01 8.78 -5.34
CA SER A 161 0.36 9.25 -5.06
C SER A 161 0.97 8.55 -3.85
N LEU A 162 0.19 8.37 -2.77
CA LEU A 162 0.67 7.70 -1.57
C LEU A 162 0.76 6.18 -1.77
N VAL A 163 -0.25 5.57 -2.40
CA VAL A 163 -0.24 4.14 -2.73
C VAL A 163 0.94 3.81 -3.65
N ARG A 164 1.26 4.68 -4.61
CA ARG A 164 2.42 4.55 -5.50
C ARG A 164 3.74 4.49 -4.72
N GLU A 165 3.90 5.34 -3.70
CA GLU A 165 5.10 5.32 -2.87
C GLU A 165 5.23 3.96 -2.16
N TYR A 166 4.17 3.45 -1.53
CA TYR A 166 4.20 2.13 -0.90
C TYR A 166 4.51 1.00 -1.90
N VAL A 167 3.80 0.98 -3.03
CA VAL A 167 3.98 -0.07 -4.05
C VAL A 167 5.39 -0.07 -4.61
N TYR A 168 6.00 1.10 -4.83
CA TYR A 168 7.40 1.18 -5.29
C TYR A 168 8.37 0.56 -4.28
N GLN A 169 8.15 0.82 -2.99
CA GLN A 169 9.01 0.34 -1.91
C GLN A 169 8.83 -1.16 -1.68
N LEU A 170 7.60 -1.68 -1.80
CA LEU A 170 7.29 -3.11 -1.72
C LEU A 170 7.82 -3.88 -2.95
N ASN A 171 7.75 -3.30 -4.15
CA ASN A 171 8.26 -3.93 -5.37
C ASN A 171 9.79 -3.99 -5.42
N SER A 172 10.50 -3.17 -4.63
CA SER A 172 11.95 -3.30 -4.43
C SER A 172 12.32 -4.68 -3.87
N GLU A 173 11.40 -5.35 -3.17
CA GLU A 173 11.59 -6.69 -2.59
C GLU A 173 11.17 -7.82 -3.56
N SER A 174 10.95 -7.52 -4.85
CA SER A 174 10.84 -8.46 -5.96
C SER A 174 9.66 -9.45 -5.98
N ASP A 175 8.69 -9.37 -5.05
CA ASP A 175 7.49 -10.22 -5.09
C ASP A 175 6.18 -9.45 -5.38
N PRO A 176 5.64 -9.57 -6.61
CA PRO A 176 4.31 -9.06 -6.98
C PRO A 176 3.17 -9.59 -6.08
N SER A 177 3.39 -10.68 -5.34
CA SER A 177 2.41 -11.27 -4.43
C SER A 177 2.19 -10.46 -3.15
N SER A 178 3.06 -9.49 -2.83
CA SER A 178 2.94 -8.67 -1.61
C SER A 178 1.60 -7.92 -1.52
N LEU A 179 1.02 -7.50 -2.65
CA LEU A 179 -0.28 -6.82 -2.71
C LEU A 179 -1.50 -7.75 -2.55
N ASN A 180 -1.26 -9.06 -2.55
CA ASN A 180 -2.28 -10.10 -2.48
C ASN A 180 -2.47 -10.65 -1.06
N ARG A 181 -1.71 -10.13 -0.09
CA ARG A 181 -1.85 -10.47 1.33
C ARG A 181 -3.25 -10.13 1.85
N LEU A 182 -3.73 -10.99 2.76
CA LEU A 182 -4.92 -10.75 3.56
C LEU A 182 -4.56 -9.85 4.76
N VAL A 183 -5.30 -8.76 4.89
CA VAL A 183 -5.15 -7.73 5.90
C VAL A 183 -6.48 -7.49 6.61
N GLY A 184 -6.41 -6.91 7.81
CA GLY A 184 -7.60 -6.62 8.61
C GLY A 184 -8.12 -7.84 9.36
N SER A 185 -9.12 -7.62 10.21
CA SER A 185 -9.77 -8.67 11.00
C SER A 185 -10.71 -9.57 10.19
N THR A 186 -11.02 -9.18 8.96
CA THR A 186 -11.91 -9.93 8.05
C THR A 186 -11.14 -10.62 6.94
N ASP A 187 -9.81 -10.71 7.05
CA ASP A 187 -8.92 -11.29 6.05
C ASP A 187 -9.25 -10.83 4.64
N THR A 188 -9.19 -9.52 4.40
CA THR A 188 -9.53 -8.90 3.12
C THR A 188 -8.27 -8.46 2.38
N THR A 189 -8.32 -8.29 1.05
CA THR A 189 -7.13 -7.79 0.30
C THR A 189 -7.15 -6.27 0.20
N TYR A 190 -6.01 -5.66 -0.13
CA TYR A 190 -5.96 -4.22 -0.45
C TYR A 190 -6.94 -3.84 -1.56
N LEU A 191 -7.15 -4.74 -2.54
CA LEU A 191 -8.06 -4.49 -3.65
C LEU A 191 -9.53 -4.49 -3.18
N HIS A 192 -9.92 -5.38 -2.28
CA HIS A 192 -11.26 -5.34 -1.67
C HIS A 192 -11.49 -4.02 -0.94
N LEU A 193 -10.54 -3.58 -0.11
CA LEU A 193 -10.63 -2.30 0.61
C LEU A 193 -10.82 -1.11 -0.35
N ALA A 194 -10.07 -1.08 -1.45
CA ALA A 194 -10.20 -0.02 -2.46
C ALA A 194 -11.60 -0.04 -3.12
N ILE A 195 -12.14 -1.22 -3.43
CA ILE A 195 -13.46 -1.37 -4.05
C ILE A 195 -14.59 -1.04 -3.08
N GLU A 196 -14.53 -1.50 -1.83
CA GLU A 196 -15.53 -1.19 -0.79
C GLU A 196 -15.65 0.31 -0.51
N ARG A 197 -14.57 1.06 -0.72
CA ARG A 197 -14.52 2.53 -0.55
C ARG A 197 -14.73 3.30 -1.85
N ASP A 198 -15.06 2.61 -2.94
CA ASP A 198 -15.26 3.16 -4.28
C ASP A 198 -14.06 4.04 -4.73
N ARG A 199 -12.84 3.52 -4.53
CA ARG A 199 -11.57 4.13 -4.93
C ARG A 199 -11.05 3.43 -6.19
N MET A 200 -11.69 3.74 -7.31
CA MET A 200 -11.45 3.02 -8.56
C MET A 200 -10.11 3.34 -9.20
N GLU A 201 -9.57 4.55 -9.05
CA GLU A 201 -8.23 4.87 -9.55
C GLU A 201 -7.15 4.14 -8.75
N ILE A 202 -7.29 4.11 -7.41
CA ILE A 202 -6.43 3.30 -6.55
C ILE A 202 -6.57 1.81 -6.89
N ALA A 203 -7.79 1.29 -7.05
CA ALA A 203 -8.01 -0.12 -7.40
C ALA A 203 -7.38 -0.49 -8.75
N SER A 204 -7.53 0.35 -9.77
CA SER A 204 -6.87 0.17 -11.06
C SER A 204 -5.34 0.19 -10.94
N PHE A 205 -4.80 1.09 -10.12
CA PHE A 205 -3.36 1.14 -9.87
C PHE A 205 -2.85 -0.13 -9.17
N LEU A 206 -3.57 -0.65 -8.18
CA LEU A 206 -3.22 -1.90 -7.48
C LEU A 206 -3.20 -3.09 -8.46
N VAL A 207 -4.23 -3.23 -9.30
CA VAL A 207 -4.30 -4.32 -10.30
C VAL A 207 -3.16 -4.22 -11.32
N ALA A 208 -2.83 -3.02 -11.79
CA ALA A 208 -1.71 -2.80 -12.72
C ALA A 208 -0.34 -3.23 -12.13
N ASN A 209 -0.24 -3.28 -10.80
CA ASN A 209 0.96 -3.67 -10.06
C ASN A 209 0.90 -5.09 -9.48
N GLY A 210 -0.11 -5.91 -9.83
CA GLY A 210 -0.15 -7.33 -9.46
C GLY A 210 -1.21 -7.72 -8.44
N ALA A 211 -2.10 -6.81 -8.03
CA ALA A 211 -3.24 -7.18 -7.19
C ALA A 211 -4.23 -8.08 -7.97
N CYS A 212 -4.61 -9.20 -7.36
CA CYS A 212 -5.46 -10.23 -7.95
C CYS A 212 -6.94 -10.00 -7.65
N VAL A 213 -7.80 -10.18 -8.66
CA VAL A 213 -9.26 -10.07 -8.51
C VAL A 213 -9.95 -11.37 -8.05
N ASN A 214 -9.19 -12.47 -8.00
CA ASN A 214 -9.70 -13.83 -7.74
C ASN A 214 -9.37 -14.35 -6.34
N ILE A 215 -8.73 -13.53 -5.51
CA ILE A 215 -8.46 -13.92 -4.13
C ILE A 215 -9.73 -13.70 -3.32
N PRO A 216 -10.22 -14.70 -2.59
CA PRO A 216 -11.36 -14.53 -1.70
C PRO A 216 -10.98 -13.73 -0.44
N ASP A 217 -11.89 -12.90 0.05
CA ASP A 217 -11.84 -12.36 1.41
C ASP A 217 -12.24 -13.44 2.46
N GLY A 218 -12.25 -13.07 3.74
CA GLY A 218 -12.71 -13.96 4.82
C GLY A 218 -14.18 -14.40 4.71
N LYS A 219 -14.99 -13.79 3.83
CA LYS A 219 -16.37 -14.22 3.50
C LYS A 219 -16.42 -15.10 2.25
N SER A 220 -15.27 -15.51 1.70
CA SER A 220 -15.16 -16.25 0.44
C SER A 220 -15.65 -15.48 -0.79
N LEU A 221 -15.76 -14.15 -0.71
CA LEU A 221 -16.13 -13.30 -1.83
C LEU A 221 -14.87 -12.81 -2.53
N MET A 222 -14.88 -12.86 -3.85
CA MET A 222 -13.81 -12.32 -4.68
C MET A 222 -14.17 -10.94 -5.18
N VAL A 223 -13.17 -10.08 -5.40
CA VAL A 223 -13.37 -8.78 -6.05
C VAL A 223 -14.13 -8.92 -7.37
N SER A 224 -13.81 -9.95 -8.17
CA SER A 224 -14.49 -10.21 -9.45
C SER A 224 -15.99 -10.50 -9.35
N ASP A 225 -16.49 -10.87 -8.16
CA ASP A 225 -17.90 -11.12 -7.88
C ASP A 225 -18.60 -9.89 -7.26
N ILE A 226 -17.85 -9.04 -6.55
CA ILE A 226 -18.37 -7.83 -5.88
C ILE A 226 -18.56 -6.67 -6.88
N VAL A 227 -17.63 -6.51 -7.83
CA VAL A 227 -17.61 -5.34 -8.72
C VAL A 227 -18.69 -5.38 -9.80
N SER A 228 -19.17 -4.21 -10.21
CA SER A 228 -20.05 -4.08 -11.38
C SER A 228 -19.32 -4.46 -12.68
N LYS A 229 -20.07 -4.81 -13.74
CA LYS A 229 -19.49 -5.12 -15.07
C LYS A 229 -18.58 -4.00 -15.60
N LYS A 230 -18.95 -2.73 -15.36
CA LYS A 230 -18.17 -1.55 -15.79
C LYS A 230 -16.85 -1.45 -15.02
N GLN A 231 -16.88 -1.65 -13.71
CA GLN A 231 -15.68 -1.65 -12.87
C GLN A 231 -14.77 -2.83 -13.24
N LEU A 232 -15.33 -4.03 -13.45
CA LEU A 232 -14.55 -5.20 -13.89
C LEU A 232 -13.83 -4.95 -15.22
N ILE A 233 -14.52 -4.36 -16.21
CA ILE A 233 -13.90 -3.98 -17.49
C ILE A 233 -12.75 -2.99 -17.29
N LYS A 234 -12.92 -1.99 -16.40
CA LYS A 234 -11.85 -1.04 -16.07
C LYS A 234 -10.65 -1.75 -15.44
N LEU A 235 -10.86 -2.66 -14.49
CA LEU A 235 -9.77 -3.45 -13.89
C LEU A 235 -9.08 -4.35 -14.92
N ILE A 236 -9.83 -5.04 -15.78
CA ILE A 236 -9.26 -5.88 -16.85
C ILE A 236 -8.39 -5.06 -17.82
N SER A 237 -8.78 -3.81 -18.11
CA SER A 237 -8.04 -2.97 -19.05
C SER A 237 -6.61 -2.63 -18.62
N VAL A 238 -6.32 -2.76 -17.32
CA VAL A 238 -5.02 -2.46 -16.71
C VAL A 238 -4.23 -3.69 -16.27
N MET A 239 -4.82 -4.90 -16.35
CA MET A 239 -4.13 -6.16 -16.03
C MET A 239 -2.96 -6.42 -16.99
N LYS A 240 -1.86 -6.97 -16.46
CA LYS A 240 -0.81 -7.59 -17.27
C LYS A 240 -0.92 -9.12 -17.22
N GLU A 241 -0.38 -9.78 -18.22
CA GLU A 241 -0.38 -11.24 -18.33
C GLU A 241 0.38 -11.89 -17.17
N GLY A 242 -0.11 -13.05 -16.70
CA GLY A 242 0.51 -13.82 -15.62
C GLY A 242 0.40 -13.20 -14.21
N GLN A 243 -0.17 -12.00 -14.08
CA GLN A 243 -0.32 -11.35 -12.77
C GLN A 243 -1.49 -11.88 -11.94
N GLN A 244 -2.51 -12.45 -12.58
CA GLN A 244 -3.72 -12.89 -11.90
C GLN A 244 -3.59 -14.36 -11.53
N THR A 245 -3.78 -14.68 -10.25
CA THR A 245 -3.85 -16.06 -9.79
C THR A 245 -5.19 -16.68 -10.20
N PRO A 246 -5.19 -17.90 -10.76
CA PRO A 246 -6.42 -18.64 -10.99
C PRO A 246 -7.14 -18.98 -9.68
N GLN A 247 -8.45 -19.17 -9.78
CA GLN A 247 -9.26 -19.64 -8.64
C GLN A 247 -8.90 -21.09 -8.31
N SER A 248 -8.97 -21.47 -7.03
CA SER A 248 -8.78 -22.86 -6.62
C SER A 248 -9.83 -23.76 -7.27
N HIS A 249 -9.48 -25.00 -7.61
CA HIS A 249 -10.42 -25.92 -8.27
C HIS A 249 -11.69 -26.14 -7.44
N ALA A 250 -11.57 -26.18 -6.10
CA ALA A 250 -12.68 -26.35 -5.19
C ALA A 250 -13.74 -25.24 -5.22
N SER A 251 -13.41 -24.03 -5.72
CA SER A 251 -14.36 -22.92 -5.83
C SER A 251 -14.99 -22.76 -7.22
N ARG A 252 -14.66 -23.66 -8.17
CA ARG A 252 -15.10 -23.56 -9.58
C ARG A 252 -16.46 -24.23 -9.77
N THR A 253 -17.54 -23.55 -9.40
CA THR A 253 -18.90 -24.10 -9.52
C THR A 253 -19.58 -23.76 -10.85
N HIS A 254 -19.21 -22.66 -11.50
CA HIS A 254 -19.87 -22.20 -12.72
C HIS A 254 -18.96 -21.31 -13.58
N CYS A 255 -19.30 -21.16 -14.85
CA CYS A 255 -18.62 -20.24 -15.74
C CYS A 255 -18.84 -18.77 -15.32
N LYS A 256 -17.77 -18.02 -15.11
CA LYS A 256 -17.82 -16.59 -14.71
C LYS A 256 -18.25 -15.61 -15.81
N VAL A 257 -18.62 -16.12 -17.00
CA VAL A 257 -19.19 -15.36 -18.11
C VAL A 257 -20.67 -15.70 -18.32
N CYS A 258 -21.02 -16.95 -18.63
CA CYS A 258 -22.41 -17.36 -18.90
C CYS A 258 -23.19 -17.82 -17.66
N ARG A 259 -22.53 -18.05 -16.52
CA ARG A 259 -23.11 -18.53 -15.25
C ARG A 259 -23.68 -19.95 -15.28
N ASN A 260 -23.42 -20.73 -16.32
CA ASN A 260 -23.78 -22.15 -16.34
C ASN A 260 -22.92 -22.92 -15.35
N GLU A 261 -23.58 -23.73 -14.50
CA GLU A 261 -22.96 -24.74 -13.67
C GLU A 261 -22.45 -25.87 -14.56
N LEU A 262 -21.20 -26.27 -14.34
CA LEU A 262 -20.54 -27.31 -15.13
C LEU A 262 -19.81 -28.23 -14.17
N ASP A 263 -19.92 -29.54 -14.40
CA ASP A 263 -19.12 -30.52 -13.68
C ASP A 263 -17.62 -30.20 -13.86
N GLU A 264 -16.83 -30.49 -12.81
CA GLU A 264 -15.48 -29.97 -12.49
C GLU A 264 -14.43 -30.03 -13.62
N CYS A 265 -14.70 -30.68 -14.74
CA CYS A 265 -13.80 -30.88 -15.88
C CYS A 265 -14.05 -30.00 -17.12
N ALA A 266 -15.01 -29.05 -17.10
CA ALA A 266 -15.32 -28.22 -18.28
C ALA A 266 -14.96 -26.72 -18.18
N LEU A 267 -14.26 -26.31 -17.10
CA LEU A 267 -13.85 -24.92 -16.88
C LEU A 267 -12.35 -24.74 -17.10
N HIS A 268 -12.01 -23.74 -17.92
CA HIS A 268 -10.64 -23.31 -18.23
C HIS A 268 -10.34 -22.00 -17.52
N ASP A 269 -9.09 -21.80 -17.11
CA ASP A 269 -8.67 -20.52 -16.55
C ASP A 269 -8.35 -19.54 -17.67
N CYS A 270 -8.96 -18.36 -17.61
CA CYS A 270 -8.61 -17.28 -18.52
C CYS A 270 -7.17 -16.83 -18.25
N TYR A 271 -6.31 -16.87 -19.26
CA TYR A 271 -4.89 -16.51 -19.13
C TYR A 271 -4.64 -15.08 -18.62
N LEU A 272 -5.52 -14.13 -18.97
CA LEU A 272 -5.38 -12.73 -18.52
C LEU A 272 -5.98 -12.50 -17.13
N CYS A 273 -7.25 -12.86 -16.93
CA CYS A 273 -7.97 -12.49 -15.70
C CYS A 273 -8.05 -13.62 -14.66
N GLY A 274 -7.54 -14.82 -14.94
CA GLY A 274 -7.56 -15.98 -14.04
C GLY A 274 -8.94 -16.54 -13.70
N ARG A 275 -10.02 -16.01 -14.31
CA ARG A 275 -11.39 -16.44 -13.99
C ARG A 275 -11.73 -17.77 -14.69
N PRO A 276 -12.43 -18.69 -14.02
CA PRO A 276 -12.87 -19.95 -14.62
C PRO A 276 -13.99 -19.71 -15.64
N VAL A 277 -13.81 -20.21 -16.85
CA VAL A 277 -14.71 -20.01 -17.99
C VAL A 277 -14.89 -21.30 -18.79
N CYS A 278 -16.11 -21.52 -19.32
CA CYS A 278 -16.37 -22.70 -20.13
C CYS A 278 -15.72 -22.59 -21.53
N THR A 279 -15.63 -23.72 -22.23
CA THR A 279 -15.08 -23.79 -23.59
C THR A 279 -15.75 -22.80 -24.55
N TRP A 280 -17.08 -22.60 -24.47
CA TRP A 280 -17.81 -21.66 -25.35
C TRP A 280 -17.61 -20.18 -25.01
N CYS A 281 -17.27 -19.86 -23.76
CA CYS A 281 -17.00 -18.49 -23.32
C CYS A 281 -15.51 -18.14 -23.31
N SER A 282 -14.68 -19.02 -23.86
CA SER A 282 -13.25 -18.84 -24.02
C SER A 282 -12.81 -19.17 -25.44
N MET A 283 -11.73 -18.56 -25.89
CA MET A 283 -11.10 -18.87 -27.18
C MET A 283 -9.62 -19.18 -26.94
N GLY A 284 -9.16 -20.30 -27.48
CA GLY A 284 -7.73 -20.63 -27.59
C GLY A 284 -7.19 -20.31 -28.98
N GLU A 285 -5.90 -20.51 -29.19
CA GLU A 285 -5.15 -20.24 -30.44
C GLU A 285 -5.85 -20.76 -31.72
N ASN A 286 -6.48 -21.94 -31.65
CA ASN A 286 -7.15 -22.55 -32.81
C ASN A 286 -8.58 -22.03 -33.07
N ASP A 287 -9.15 -21.25 -32.15
CA ASP A 287 -10.55 -20.81 -32.20
C ASP A 287 -10.75 -19.45 -32.91
N TRP A 288 -9.67 -18.72 -33.20
CA TRP A 288 -9.69 -17.36 -33.75
C TRP A 288 -9.93 -17.36 -35.27
N LYS A 289 -11.00 -16.69 -35.72
CA LYS A 289 -11.50 -16.79 -37.11
C LYS A 289 -11.31 -15.51 -37.93
N THR A 290 -11.20 -14.33 -37.30
CA THR A 290 -11.14 -13.04 -38.01
C THR A 290 -9.75 -12.39 -38.03
N LYS A 291 -9.51 -11.44 -38.95
CA LYS A 291 -8.24 -10.68 -39.02
C LYS A 291 -8.00 -9.80 -37.79
N GLU A 292 -9.07 -9.27 -37.19
CA GLU A 292 -9.02 -8.43 -35.99
C GLU A 292 -8.67 -9.27 -34.76
N GLU A 293 -9.23 -10.46 -34.67
CA GLU A 293 -8.90 -11.50 -33.69
C GLU A 293 -7.42 -11.94 -33.79
N LYS A 294 -6.92 -12.21 -35.00
CA LYS A 294 -5.49 -12.50 -35.26
C LYS A 294 -4.57 -11.30 -35.00
N ALA A 295 -5.06 -10.08 -35.08
CA ALA A 295 -4.27 -8.89 -34.74
C ALA A 295 -4.05 -8.80 -33.21
N ILE A 296 -5.01 -9.24 -32.39
CA ILE A 296 -4.81 -9.37 -30.94
C ILE A 296 -3.75 -10.44 -30.65
N GLU A 297 -3.86 -11.61 -31.29
CA GLU A 297 -2.85 -12.68 -31.22
C GLU A 297 -1.45 -12.12 -31.52
N MET A 298 -1.31 -11.35 -32.60
CA MET A 298 -0.04 -10.71 -33.00
C MET A 298 0.44 -9.60 -32.04
N LEU A 299 -0.44 -8.92 -31.31
CA LEU A 299 -0.08 -7.96 -30.25
C LEU A 299 0.45 -8.65 -28.99
N LEU A 300 -0.17 -9.76 -28.62
CA LEU A 300 0.30 -10.62 -27.53
C LEU A 300 1.68 -11.22 -27.87
N LEU A 301 1.89 -11.59 -29.14
CA LEU A 301 3.17 -12.08 -29.68
C LEU A 301 4.28 -11.01 -29.74
N THR A 302 3.95 -9.72 -29.86
CA THR A 302 4.92 -8.63 -30.05
C THR A 302 5.25 -7.84 -28.78
N GLN A 303 4.39 -7.88 -27.76
CA GLN A 303 4.65 -7.21 -26.47
C GLN A 303 5.40 -8.07 -25.45
N THR A 304 5.60 -9.36 -25.71
CA THR A 304 6.30 -10.26 -24.79
C THR A 304 7.18 -11.27 -25.52
N ASN A 305 8.41 -11.48 -25.04
CA ASN A 305 9.22 -12.67 -25.37
C ASN A 305 8.62 -13.96 -24.75
N ALA A 306 7.36 -13.95 -24.31
CA ALA A 306 6.79 -14.95 -23.39
C ALA A 306 5.82 -15.95 -24.05
N PHE A 307 5.52 -15.82 -25.35
CA PHE A 307 4.74 -16.86 -26.07
C PHE A 307 5.58 -18.06 -26.54
N LYS A 308 6.89 -18.10 -26.23
CA LYS A 308 7.69 -19.31 -26.50
C LYS A 308 7.27 -20.51 -25.65
N ASP A 309 6.58 -20.29 -24.52
CA ASP A 309 6.26 -21.36 -23.57
C ASP A 309 4.75 -21.61 -23.33
N VAL A 310 3.84 -21.02 -24.11
CA VAL A 310 2.38 -21.08 -23.82
C VAL A 310 1.54 -21.55 -25.01
N ALA A 311 1.97 -22.64 -25.66
CA ALA A 311 1.10 -23.39 -26.56
C ALA A 311 -0.11 -23.94 -25.76
N GLY A 312 -1.31 -23.37 -25.95
CA GLY A 312 -2.56 -23.89 -25.34
C GLY A 312 -3.34 -22.96 -24.40
N SER A 313 -2.92 -21.71 -24.18
CA SER A 313 -3.68 -20.78 -23.30
C SER A 313 -4.99 -20.28 -23.90
N ARG A 314 -6.02 -20.11 -23.06
CA ARG A 314 -7.37 -19.63 -23.44
C ARG A 314 -7.68 -18.28 -22.82
N LEU A 315 -8.33 -17.40 -23.56
CA LEU A 315 -8.84 -16.11 -23.07
C LEU A 315 -10.36 -16.09 -23.04
N CYS A 316 -10.95 -15.47 -22.03
CA CYS A 316 -12.40 -15.28 -22.01
C CYS A 316 -12.85 -14.17 -22.97
N VAL A 317 -14.06 -14.29 -23.51
CA VAL A 317 -14.63 -13.32 -24.47
C VAL A 317 -14.64 -11.88 -23.94
N VAL A 318 -14.75 -11.68 -22.62
CA VAL A 318 -14.68 -10.36 -21.98
C VAL A 318 -13.28 -9.77 -22.11
N CYS A 319 -12.25 -10.52 -21.74
CA CYS A 319 -10.85 -10.08 -21.89
C CYS A 319 -10.51 -9.78 -23.35
N ILE A 320 -10.95 -10.63 -24.28
CA ILE A 320 -10.79 -10.41 -25.73
C ILE A 320 -11.44 -9.09 -26.17
N THR A 321 -12.67 -8.83 -25.72
CA THR A 321 -13.40 -7.59 -26.05
C THR A 321 -12.71 -6.36 -25.46
N VAL A 322 -12.12 -6.46 -24.27
CA VAL A 322 -11.40 -5.34 -23.65
C VAL A 322 -10.09 -5.07 -24.39
N LEU A 323 -9.34 -6.11 -24.73
CA LEU A 323 -8.07 -6.00 -25.46
C LEU A 323 -8.27 -5.46 -26.88
N THR A 324 -9.26 -5.97 -27.64
CA THR A 324 -9.61 -5.41 -28.98
C THR A 324 -9.89 -3.92 -28.93
N ARG A 325 -10.73 -3.48 -27.99
CA ARG A 325 -11.11 -2.07 -27.84
C ARG A 325 -9.93 -1.20 -27.45
N LYS A 326 -9.08 -1.67 -26.53
CA LYS A 326 -7.86 -0.98 -26.11
C LYS A 326 -6.93 -0.75 -27.29
N GLU A 327 -6.75 -1.76 -28.14
CA GLU A 327 -5.91 -1.64 -29.32
C GLU A 327 -6.50 -0.69 -30.36
N LYS A 328 -7.80 -0.80 -30.63
CA LYS A 328 -8.49 0.11 -31.56
C LYS A 328 -8.28 1.57 -31.13
N HIS A 329 -8.47 1.88 -29.86
CA HIS A 329 -8.23 3.23 -29.34
C HIS A 329 -6.76 3.65 -29.39
N LYS A 330 -5.82 2.71 -29.21
CA LYS A 330 -4.39 2.99 -29.35
C LYS A 330 -4.05 3.39 -30.79
N LYS A 331 -4.54 2.63 -31.79
CA LYS A 331 -4.36 2.95 -33.21
C LYS A 331 -5.00 4.28 -33.60
N GLU A 332 -6.24 4.52 -33.17
CA GLU A 332 -6.92 5.81 -33.40
C GLU A 332 -6.12 6.99 -32.82
N ARG A 333 -5.55 6.81 -31.63
CA ARG A 333 -4.68 7.81 -31.00
C ARG A 333 -3.37 8.00 -31.76
N GLU A 334 -2.72 6.92 -32.20
CA GLU A 334 -1.49 6.99 -32.99
C GLU A 334 -1.74 7.66 -34.34
N GLU A 335 -2.81 7.30 -35.04
CA GLU A 335 -3.23 7.96 -36.29
C GLU A 335 -3.53 9.44 -36.07
N PHE A 336 -4.20 9.80 -34.98
CA PHE A 336 -4.45 11.19 -34.62
C PHE A 336 -3.14 11.95 -34.34
N MET A 337 -2.21 11.35 -33.61
CA MET A 337 -0.89 11.95 -33.34
C MET A 337 -0.07 12.09 -34.63
N MET A 338 -0.09 11.10 -35.52
CA MET A 338 0.58 11.18 -36.83
C MET A 338 0.02 12.32 -37.69
N LYS A 339 -1.31 12.52 -37.68
CA LYS A 339 -1.96 13.67 -38.34
C LYS A 339 -1.52 15.01 -37.72
N LEU A 340 -1.39 15.08 -36.39
CA LEU A 340 -0.91 16.28 -35.69
C LEU A 340 0.56 16.60 -36.01
N TYR A 341 1.40 15.59 -36.14
CA TYR A 341 2.83 15.77 -36.45
C TYR A 341 3.13 16.00 -37.94
N GLY A 342 2.10 16.05 -38.80
CA GLY A 342 2.30 16.29 -40.24
C GLY A 342 2.98 15.14 -40.98
N CYS A 343 3.12 13.97 -40.35
CA CYS A 343 3.58 12.75 -41.01
C CYS A 343 2.39 12.15 -41.78
N SER A 344 2.11 12.68 -42.97
CA SER A 344 1.28 11.97 -43.94
C SER A 344 2.02 10.71 -44.37
N ALA A 345 1.48 9.53 -44.02
CA ALA A 345 1.90 8.28 -44.62
C ALA A 345 1.67 8.38 -46.13
N PHE A 346 2.77 8.34 -46.90
CA PHE A 346 2.74 8.15 -48.35
C PHE A 346 2.50 6.67 -48.67
#